data_AF-A0A7R6WLR7-F1
#
_entry.id   AF-A0A7R6WLR7-F1
#
_cell.length_a   1.000
_cell.length_b   1.000
_cell.length_c   1.000
_cell.angle_alpha   90.00
_cell.angle_beta   90.00
_cell.angle_gamma   90.00
#
_symmetry.space_group_name_H-M   'P 1'
#
loop_
_entity.id
_entity.type
_entity.pdbx_description
1 polymer ?
#
loop_
_entity_poly.entity_id
_entity_poly.type
_entity_poly.pdbx_seq_one_letter_code
_entity_poly.pdbx_strand_id
1 'polypeptide(L)' 'MWGSKVATTVFFDKVIRDVEEPSTAIAIEFGRSSAYGQNLMYFTLDDKMVIVDEKTGREIYDAMQRLAAYLSYDM' A
#
# COMPACT_ATOMS: atom_id res chain seq x y z
N MET A 1 -0.14 14.54 -11.69
CA MET A 1 -0.55 14.18 -10.33
C MET A 1 -2.02 13.81 -10.36
N TRP A 2 -2.34 12.51 -10.30
CA TRP A 2 -3.72 12.04 -10.20
C TRP A 2 -4.09 11.94 -8.72
N GLY A 3 -4.34 13.09 -8.10
CA GLY A 3 -4.82 13.13 -6.72
C GLY A 3 -6.26 12.63 -6.64
N SER A 4 -6.44 11.37 -6.25
CA SER A 4 -7.73 10.84 -5.85
C SER A 4 -8.24 11.62 -4.64
N LYS A 5 -9.51 12.08 -4.68
CA LYS A 5 -10.22 12.81 -3.60
C LYS A 5 -10.32 12.05 -2.26
N VAL A 6 -9.69 10.87 -2.14
CA VAL A 6 -9.92 9.88 -1.09
C VAL A 6 -8.70 9.67 -0.18
N ALA A 7 -7.50 10.04 -0.65
CA ALA A 7 -6.26 9.92 0.11
C ALA A 7 -6.10 11.11 1.06
N THR A 8 -6.12 10.86 2.36
CA THR A 8 -5.80 11.88 3.37
C THR A 8 -4.31 11.97 3.66
N THR A 9 -3.56 10.88 3.48
CA THR A 9 -2.12 10.84 3.68
C THR A 9 -1.52 9.67 2.89
N VAL A 10 -0.49 9.94 2.09
CA VAL A 10 0.30 8.93 1.36
C VAL A 10 1.50 8.54 2.23
N PHE A 11 1.78 7.24 2.34
CA PHE A 11 2.94 6.72 3.08
C PHE A 11 3.98 6.08 2.17
N PHE A 12 3.58 5.61 0.99
CA PHE A 12 4.47 5.02 -0.01
C PHE A 12 3.93 5.32 -1.40
N ASP A 13 4.79 5.74 -2.32
CA ASP A 13 4.47 5.96 -3.73
C ASP A 13 5.73 5.67 -4.55
N LYS A 14 5.71 4.59 -5.34
CA LYS A 14 6.85 4.18 -6.15
C LYS A 14 6.44 3.28 -7.31
N VAL A 15 7.24 3.32 -8.39
CA VAL A 15 7.29 2.23 -9.37
C VAL A 15 8.28 1.18 -8.87
N ILE A 16 7.78 0.00 -8.53
CA ILE A 16 8.61 -1.16 -8.20
C ILE A 16 8.95 -1.93 -9.48
N ARG A 17 10.14 -2.51 -9.54
CA ARG A 17 10.61 -3.32 -10.67
C ARG A 17 10.96 -4.71 -10.16
N ASP A 18 10.65 -5.71 -10.97
CA ASP A 18 11.08 -7.07 -10.71
C ASP A 18 12.62 -7.17 -10.77
N VAL A 19 13.19 -7.99 -9.90
CA VAL A 19 14.65 -8.13 -9.76
C VAL A 19 15.23 -9.02 -10.86
N GLU A 20 14.48 -10.02 -11.32
CA GLU A 20 14.89 -10.95 -12.39
C GLU A 20 14.53 -10.39 -13.78
N GLU A 21 13.42 -9.66 -13.89
CA GLU A 21 12.94 -9.02 -15.12
C GLU A 21 12.66 -7.51 -14.94
N PRO A 22 13.67 -6.63 -15.04
CA PRO A 22 13.51 -5.19 -14.73
C PRO A 22 12.51 -4.42 -15.61
N SER A 23 12.12 -4.99 -16.77
CA SER A 23 11.04 -4.48 -17.61
C SER A 23 9.65 -4.68 -17.00
N THR A 24 9.49 -5.69 -16.15
CA THR A 24 8.28 -5.93 -15.37
C THR A 24 8.25 -4.94 -14.20
N ALA A 25 7.26 -4.05 -14.21
CA ALA A 25 7.15 -2.97 -13.25
C ALA A 25 5.68 -2.71 -12.89
N ILE A 26 5.44 -2.30 -11.64
CA ILE A 26 4.11 -1.96 -11.12
C ILE A 26 4.21 -0.59 -10.44
N ALA A 27 3.28 0.30 -10.76
CA ALA A 27 3.11 1.54 -10.00
C ALA A 27 2.24 1.25 -8.78
N ILE A 28 2.79 1.51 -7.59
CA ILE A 28 2.15 1.19 -6.32
C ILE A 28 2.15 2.39 -5.38
N GLU A 29 0.98 2.66 -4.78
CA GLU A 29 0.79 3.69 -3.76
C GLU A 29 0.09 3.08 -2.54
N PHE A 30 0.55 3.39 -1.34
CA PHE A 30 -0.08 3.03 -0.08
C PHE A 30 -0.40 4.29 0.72
N GLY A 31 -1.60 4.35 1.29
CA GLY A 31 -1.97 5.47 2.12
C GLY A 31 -3.12 5.21 3.06
N ARG A 32 -3.53 6.28 3.74
CA ARG A 32 -4.71 6.33 4.61
C ARG A 32 -5.82 7.14 3.95
N SER A 33 -7.03 6.60 4.02
CA SER A 33 -8.29 7.27 3.68
C SER A 33 -9.14 7.50 4.93
N SER A 34 -9.84 8.64 4.98
CA SER A 34 -10.89 8.94 5.96
C SER A 34 -12.29 9.04 5.36
N ALA A 35 -12.46 8.72 4.08
CA ALA A 35 -13.69 8.98 3.32
C ALA A 35 -14.93 8.25 3.86
N TYR A 36 -14.73 7.22 4.68
CA TYR A 36 -15.80 6.44 5.31
C TYR A 36 -16.02 6.79 6.78
N GLY A 37 -15.50 7.94 7.26
CA GLY A 37 -15.58 8.33 8.67
C GLY A 37 -14.70 7.50 9.61
N GLN A 38 -13.84 6.65 9.05
CA GLN A 38 -12.89 5.79 9.75
C GLN A 38 -11.54 5.80 9.02
N ASN A 39 -10.47 5.44 9.74
CA ASN A 39 -9.12 5.40 9.20
C ASN A 39 -8.88 4.06 8.52
N LEU A 40 -9.00 4.06 7.19
CA LEU A 40 -8.79 2.88 6.38
C LEU A 40 -7.51 2.97 5.58
N MET A 41 -6.94 1.81 5.31
CA MET A 41 -5.85 1.65 4.36
C MET A 41 -6.42 1.73 2.94
N TYR A 42 -5.70 2.36 2.03
CA TYR A 42 -5.95 2.23 0.60
C TYR A 42 -4.67 1.90 -0.13
N PHE A 43 -4.84 1.28 -1.29
CA PHE A 43 -3.76 1.01 -2.22
C PHE A 43 -4.14 1.43 -3.62
N THR A 44 -3.16 1.86 -4.40
CA THR A 44 -3.27 1.99 -5.85
C THR A 44 -2.29 1.02 -6.49
N LEU A 45 -2.75 0.23 -7.46
CA LEU A 45 -1.93 -0.66 -8.29
C LEU A 45 -2.26 -0.39 -9.76
N ASP A 46 -1.29 0.07 -10.55
CA ASP A 46 -1.46 0.40 -11.98
C ASP A 46 -2.80 1.14 -12.24
N ASP A 47 -2.98 2.27 -11.55
CA ASP A 47 -4.15 3.16 -11.60
C ASP A 47 -5.45 2.62 -10.95
N LYS A 48 -5.47 1.38 -10.44
CA LYS A 48 -6.62 0.84 -9.72
C LYS A 48 -6.50 1.12 -8.23
N MET A 49 -7.39 1.97 -7.72
CA MET A 49 -7.50 2.26 -6.30
C MET A 49 -8.49 1.31 -5.61
N VAL A 50 -8.08 0.76 -4.47
CA VAL A 50 -8.93 -0.01 -3.56
C VAL A 50 -8.78 0.55 -2.15
N ILE A 51 -9.90 0.73 -1.47
CA ILE A 51 -9.94 1.07 -0.04
C ILE A 51 -10.33 -0.20 0.70
N VAL A 52 -9.50 -0.57 1.66
CA VAL A 52 -9.59 -1.84 2.38
C VAL A 52 -10.37 -1.63 3.66
N ASP A 53 -11.24 -2.57 4.01
CA ASP A 53 -11.89 -2.54 5.32
C ASP A 53 -10.88 -2.73 6.47
N GLU A 54 -11.31 -2.41 7.69
CA GLU A 54 -10.43 -2.45 8.86
C GLU A 54 -9.83 -3.85 9.10
N LYS A 55 -10.63 -4.90 8.92
CA LYS A 55 -10.22 -6.27 9.21
C LYS A 55 -9.12 -6.71 8.25
N THR A 56 -9.34 -6.58 6.95
CA THR A 56 -8.33 -6.93 5.95
C THR A 56 -7.12 -6.00 6.02
N GLY A 57 -7.30 -4.72 6.35
CA GLY A 57 -6.19 -3.79 6.59
C GLY A 57 -5.27 -4.24 7.72
N ARG A 58 -5.83 -4.75 8.83
CA ARG A 58 -5.07 -5.32 9.94
C ARG A 58 -4.33 -6.61 9.55
N GLU A 59 -5.00 -7.50 8.81
CA GLU A 59 -4.38 -8.74 8.33
C GLU A 59 -3.18 -8.47 7.42
N ILE A 60 -3.27 -7.45 6.54
CA ILE A 60 -2.15 -7.02 5.68
C ILE A 60 -1.00 -6.46 6.53
N TYR A 61 -1.29 -5.58 7.49
CA TYR A 61 -0.27 -5.04 8.40
C TYR A 61 0.48 -6.16 9.14
N ASP A 62 -0.24 -7.11 9.73
CA ASP A 62 0.36 -8.22 10.46
C ASP A 62 1.23 -9.11 9.55
N ALA A 63 0.80 -9.34 8.30
CA ALA A 63 1.59 -10.07 7.32
C ALA A 63 2.90 -9.35 6.97
N MET A 64 2.86 -8.02 6.77
CA MET A 64 4.04 -7.21 6.48
C MET A 64 5.02 -7.19 7.67
N GLN A 65 4.52 -7.06 8.90
CA GLN A 65 5.36 -7.14 10.10
C GLN A 65 6.08 -8.49 10.22
N ARG A 66 5.38 -9.60 9.92
CA ARG A 66 6.00 -10.94 9.93
C ARG A 66 7.09 -11.06 8.85
N LEU A 67 6.84 -10.52 7.67
CA LEU A 67 7.83 -10.51 6.58
C LEU A 67 9.04 -9.66 6.95
N ALA A 68 8.83 -8.46 7.50
CA ALA A 68 9.90 -7.56 7.95
C ALA A 68 10.76 -8.22 9.03
N ALA A 69 10.13 -8.90 10.00
CA ALA A 69 10.84 -9.67 11.03
C ALA A 69 11.66 -10.83 10.43
N TYR A 70 11.10 -11.55 9.45
CA TYR A 70 11.81 -12.64 8.77
C TYR A 70 13.00 -12.16 7.95
N LEU A 71 12.88 -11.00 7.30
CA LEU A 71 13.96 -10.36 6.53
C LEU A 71 14.92 -9.54 7.39
N SER A 72 14.68 -9.49 8.71
CA SER A 72 15.46 -8.71 9.67
C SER A 72 15.53 -7.21 9.37
N TYR A 73 14.47 -6.63 8.82
CA TYR A 73 14.38 -5.19 8.58
C TYR A 73 14.15 -4.37 9.86
N ASP A 74 13.60 -5.00 10.90
CA ASP A 74 13.27 -4.40 12.20
C ASP A 74 14.35 -4.67 13.28
N MET A 75 15.63 -4.83 12.89
CA MET A 75 16.77 -5.00 13.83
C MET A 75 17.49 -3.70 14.14
#